data_AF-A0A4R2CJ42-F1
#
_entry.id   AF-A0A4R2CJ42-F1
#
_cell.length_a   1.000
_cell.length_b   1.000
_cell.length_c   1.000
_cell.angle_alpha   90.00
_cell.angle_beta   90.00
_cell.angle_gamma   90.00
#
_symmetry.space_group_name_H-M   'P 1'
#
loop_
_entity.id
_entity.type
_entity.pdbx_description
1 polymer ?
#
loop_
_entity_poly.entity_id
_entity_poly.type
_entity_poly.pdbx_seq_one_letter_code
_entity_poly.pdbx_strand_id
1 'polypeptide(L)'
;MRMITVDDPWPPALDQGSMSSLPAGQIASLYDRLLDRLKEINDASRKSILGLLLVTTAVELLNRAAISNVAIGGFEVSDLSVVRKILPMVAAYFIYDLVVHGFRFYYTRAVVSEIDRIYSSQLSAHRLTRISYPIAPSLFGPLAWYQSKSSMFPIVAAFNVVLRAGTVLTPLLLELWWYTKLFNTFGLDDVLLWVSSSLSAAFIAFAAVLVVEGVKRGVLRRENFFQGR
;
A
#
# COMPACT_ATOMS: atom_id res chain seq x y z
N MET A 1 -8.18 25.96 3.75
CA MET A 1 -7.83 24.54 3.61
C MET A 1 -7.81 23.95 5.01
N ARG A 2 -8.86 23.23 5.42
CA ARG A 2 -8.97 22.71 6.79
C ARG A 2 -8.05 21.49 6.90
N MET A 3 -7.15 21.50 7.88
CA MET A 3 -6.30 20.35 8.17
C MET A 3 -7.20 19.26 8.75
N ILE A 4 -7.25 18.10 8.08
CA ILE A 4 -8.06 16.96 8.53
C ILE A 4 -7.45 16.46 9.84
N THR A 5 -8.19 16.54 10.94
CA THR A 5 -7.74 16.08 12.26
C THR A 5 -8.09 14.62 12.49
N VAL A 6 -7.48 14.00 13.51
CA VAL A 6 -7.72 12.61 13.90
C VAL A 6 -9.19 12.36 14.30
N ASP A 7 -9.89 13.42 14.70
CA ASP A 7 -11.28 13.38 15.17
C ASP A 7 -12.31 13.64 14.06
N ASP A 8 -11.87 13.96 12.83
CA ASP A 8 -12.82 14.18 11.74
C ASP A 8 -13.48 12.85 11.31
N PRO A 9 -14.82 12.82 11.14
CA PRO A 9 -15.53 11.62 10.71
C PRO A 9 -14.97 11.13 9.37
N TRP A 10 -14.77 9.82 9.24
CA TRP A 10 -14.04 9.22 8.11
C TRP A 10 -14.88 8.20 7.31
N PRO A 11 -14.94 8.32 5.96
CA PRO A 11 -14.53 9.50 5.19
C PRO A 11 -15.33 10.73 5.67
N PRO A 12 -14.81 11.97 5.47
CA PRO A 12 -15.60 13.16 5.78
C PRO A 12 -16.95 12.97 5.10
N ALA A 13 -18.03 12.97 5.88
CA ALA A 13 -19.37 12.84 5.34
C ALA A 13 -19.50 13.96 4.33
N LEU A 14 -19.48 13.59 3.04
CA LEU A 14 -19.70 14.54 1.98
C LEU A 14 -21.17 14.89 2.12
N ASP A 15 -21.44 16.04 2.73
CA ASP A 15 -22.79 16.50 2.99
C ASP A 15 -23.58 16.41 1.67
N GLN A 16 -24.62 15.58 1.65
CA GLN A 16 -25.41 15.34 0.46
C GLN A 16 -26.05 16.65 -0.05
N GLY A 17 -26.31 17.61 0.84
CA GLY A 17 -26.75 18.96 0.47
C GLY A 17 -25.66 19.78 -0.24
N SER A 18 -24.41 19.65 0.19
CA SER A 18 -23.26 20.30 -0.46
C SER A 18 -22.86 19.68 -1.80
N MET A 19 -23.07 18.37 -1.98
CA MET A 19 -22.75 17.67 -3.24
C MET A 19 -23.82 17.85 -4.32
N SER A 20 -25.10 17.86 -3.93
CA SER A 20 -26.24 18.03 -4.86
C SER A 20 -26.36 19.45 -5.41
N SER A 21 -25.72 20.43 -4.75
CA SER A 21 -25.66 21.82 -5.19
C SER A 21 -24.44 22.14 -6.06
N LEU A 22 -23.50 21.21 -6.26
CA LEU A 22 -22.35 21.41 -7.14
C LEU A 22 -22.78 21.28 -8.62
N PRO A 23 -22.33 22.18 -9.50
CA PRO A 23 -22.56 22.06 -10.94
C PRO A 23 -22.01 20.72 -11.46
N ALA A 24 -22.74 20.04 -12.34
CA ALA A 24 -22.34 18.73 -12.91
C ALA A 24 -20.91 18.73 -13.48
N GLY A 25 -20.46 19.85 -14.06
CA GLY A 25 -19.09 20.01 -14.57
C GLY A 25 -18.00 20.01 -13.49
N GLN A 26 -18.29 20.49 -12.28
CA GLN A 26 -17.34 20.44 -11.16
C GLN A 26 -17.19 19.02 -10.62
N ILE A 27 -18.29 18.27 -10.54
CA ILE A 27 -18.29 16.87 -10.12
C ILE A 27 -17.51 15.99 -11.10
N ALA A 28 -17.72 16.18 -12.41
CA ALA A 28 -16.95 15.48 -13.45
C ALA A 28 -15.44 15.76 -13.30
N SER A 29 -15.05 17.02 -13.14
CA SER A 29 -13.65 17.39 -12.95
C SER A 29 -13.03 16.81 -11.66
N LEU A 30 -13.83 16.67 -10.60
CA LEU A 30 -13.38 16.09 -9.33
C LEU A 30 -13.23 14.57 -9.45
N TYR A 31 -14.15 13.93 -10.16
CA TYR A 31 -14.09 12.50 -10.48
C TYR A 31 -12.85 12.16 -11.32
N ASP A 32 -12.57 12.92 -12.38
CA ASP A 32 -11.39 12.73 -13.23
C ASP A 32 -10.10 12.87 -12.40
N ARG A 33 -10.01 13.90 -11.54
CA ARG A 33 -8.87 14.06 -10.61
C ARG A 33 -8.71 12.88 -9.67
N LEU A 34 -9.81 12.29 -9.17
CA LEU A 34 -9.75 11.11 -8.31
C LEU A 34 -9.27 9.87 -9.07
N LEU A 35 -9.70 9.69 -10.32
CA LEU A 35 -9.22 8.62 -11.19
C LEU A 35 -7.72 8.76 -11.51
N ASP A 36 -7.28 9.97 -11.83
CA ASP A 36 -5.85 10.26 -12.06
C ASP A 36 -5.03 9.98 -10.81
N ARG A 37 -5.51 10.38 -9.63
CA ARG A 37 -4.88 10.05 -8.34
C ARG A 37 -4.79 8.54 -8.11
N LEU A 38 -5.83 7.78 -8.42
CA LEU A 38 -5.80 6.33 -8.29
C LEU A 38 -4.78 5.69 -9.23
N LYS A 39 -4.64 6.22 -10.45
CA LYS A 39 -3.61 5.79 -11.40
C LYS A 39 -2.20 6.08 -10.89
N GLU A 40 -1.95 7.30 -10.41
CA GLU A 40 -0.66 7.70 -9.81
C GLU A 40 -0.28 6.79 -8.64
N ILE A 41 -1.23 6.48 -7.75
CA ILE A 41 -1.00 5.58 -6.61
C ILE A 41 -0.65 4.17 -7.08
N ASN A 42 -1.32 3.67 -8.13
CA ASN A 42 -1.05 2.35 -8.69
C ASN A 42 0.34 2.29 -9.35
N ASP A 43 0.72 3.32 -10.11
CA ASP A 43 2.03 3.42 -10.74
C ASP A 43 3.15 3.53 -9.70
N ALA A 44 2.94 4.30 -8.63
CA ALA A 44 3.88 4.37 -7.52
C ALA A 44 3.99 3.01 -6.81
N SER A 45 2.87 2.36 -6.49
CA SER A 45 2.87 1.02 -5.89
C SER A 45 3.62 -0.01 -6.75
N ARG A 46 3.45 0.03 -8.09
CA ARG A 46 4.19 -0.83 -9.03
C ARG A 46 5.70 -0.59 -8.95
N LYS A 47 6.13 0.67 -8.87
CA LYS A 47 7.54 1.02 -8.71
C LYS A 47 8.10 0.49 -7.39
N SER A 48 7.37 0.61 -6.28
CA SER A 48 7.81 0.09 -4.97
C SER A 48 7.92 -1.43 -4.98
N ILE A 49 7.00 -2.15 -5.63
CA ILE A 49 7.07 -3.61 -5.82
C ILE A 49 8.30 -4.00 -6.64
N LEU A 50 8.51 -3.34 -7.78
CA LEU A 50 9.67 -3.62 -8.64
C LEU A 50 10.97 -3.32 -7.90
N GLY A 51 11.03 -2.22 -7.15
CA GLY A 51 12.15 -1.89 -6.27
C GLY A 51 12.42 -2.98 -5.23
N LEU A 52 11.37 -3.46 -4.56
CA LEU A 52 11.48 -4.54 -3.56
C LEU A 52 11.98 -5.85 -4.20
N LEU A 53 11.49 -6.22 -5.38
CA LEU A 53 11.96 -7.40 -6.11
C LEU A 53 13.43 -7.27 -6.51
N LEU A 54 13.84 -6.09 -6.95
CA LEU A 54 15.22 -5.81 -7.37
C LEU A 54 16.16 -5.86 -6.15
N VAL A 55 15.79 -5.24 -5.04
CA VAL A 55 16.53 -5.30 -3.77
C VAL A 55 16.63 -6.74 -3.27
N THR A 56 15.51 -7.48 -3.25
CA THR A 56 15.47 -8.88 -2.82
C THR A 56 16.42 -9.75 -3.65
N THR A 57 16.38 -9.57 -4.97
CA THR A 57 17.26 -10.28 -5.91
C THR A 57 18.72 -9.91 -5.67
N ALA A 58 19.02 -8.61 -5.50
CA ALA A 58 20.37 -8.14 -5.23
C ALA A 58 20.92 -8.70 -3.91
N VAL A 59 20.14 -8.69 -2.83
CA VAL A 59 20.54 -9.27 -1.55
C VAL A 59 20.83 -10.76 -1.69
N GLU A 60 19.96 -11.51 -2.37
CA GLU A 60 20.15 -12.95 -2.54
C GLU A 60 21.38 -13.28 -3.40
N LEU A 61 21.63 -12.54 -4.47
CA LEU A 61 22.82 -12.68 -5.30
C LEU A 61 24.11 -12.40 -4.52
N LEU A 62 24.11 -11.32 -3.71
CA LEU A 62 25.23 -10.98 -2.84
C LEU A 62 25.45 -12.02 -1.75
N ASN A 63 24.37 -12.55 -1.18
CA ASN A 63 24.39 -13.55 -0.11
C ASN A 63 24.86 -14.92 -0.55
N ARG A 64 24.70 -15.27 -1.84
CA ARG A 64 25.19 -16.53 -2.42
C ARG A 64 26.63 -16.44 -2.92
N ALA A 65 27.31 -15.32 -2.69
CA ALA A 65 28.66 -15.04 -3.22
C ALA A 65 28.75 -15.20 -4.75
N ALA A 66 27.62 -15.12 -5.47
CA ALA A 66 27.58 -15.21 -6.92
C ALA A 66 28.23 -14.00 -7.61
N ILE A 67 28.44 -12.92 -6.84
CA ILE A 67 29.03 -11.66 -7.29
C ILE A 67 30.12 -11.29 -6.28
N SER A 68 31.38 -11.40 -6.69
CA SER A 68 32.55 -10.98 -5.90
C SER A 68 32.87 -9.50 -6.11
N ASN A 69 32.76 -9.01 -7.35
CA ASN A 69 33.07 -7.63 -7.73
C ASN A 69 31.93 -7.05 -8.57
N VAL A 70 31.58 -5.77 -8.34
CA VAL A 70 30.61 -5.04 -9.17
C VAL A 70 31.30 -3.83 -9.80
N ALA A 71 31.26 -3.73 -11.13
CA ALA A 71 31.73 -2.55 -11.85
C ALA A 71 30.55 -1.61 -12.16
N ILE A 72 30.61 -0.38 -11.66
CA ILE A 72 29.63 0.67 -11.99
C ILE A 72 30.38 1.81 -12.67
N GLY A 73 30.15 2.00 -13.98
CA GLY A 73 30.70 3.13 -14.72
C GLY A 73 32.23 3.20 -14.75
N GLY A 74 32.93 2.07 -14.72
CA GLY A 74 34.40 1.99 -14.73
C GLY A 74 35.05 1.98 -13.34
N PHE A 75 34.27 2.13 -12.26
CA PHE A 75 34.74 1.92 -10.90
C PHE A 75 34.41 0.49 -10.44
N GLU A 76 35.43 -0.27 -10.04
CA GLU A 76 35.27 -1.60 -9.46
C GLU A 76 35.11 -1.48 -7.95
N VAL A 77 33.94 -1.85 -7.43
CA VAL A 77 33.71 -1.98 -6.00
C VAL A 77 34.01 -3.41 -5.61
N SER A 78 35.20 -3.61 -5.03
CA SER A 78 35.67 -4.88 -4.51
C SER A 78 35.12 -5.20 -3.12
N ASP A 79 34.75 -4.18 -2.33
CA ASP A 79 34.10 -4.35 -1.03
C ASP A 79 32.59 -4.07 -1.09
N LEU A 80 31.82 -5.14 -1.27
CA LEU A 80 30.35 -5.10 -1.29
C LEU A 80 29.73 -5.14 0.12
N SER A 81 30.54 -5.11 1.19
CA SER A 81 30.05 -5.22 2.58
C SER A 81 29.09 -4.09 2.96
N VAL A 82 29.38 -2.85 2.54
CA VAL A 82 28.54 -1.68 2.79
C VAL A 82 27.18 -1.84 2.11
N VAL A 83 27.17 -2.26 0.85
CA VAL A 83 25.93 -2.48 0.07
C VAL A 83 25.08 -3.58 0.72
N ARG A 84 25.70 -4.69 1.15
CA ARG A 84 25.01 -5.78 1.84
C ARG A 84 24.32 -5.32 3.14
N LYS A 85 24.93 -4.40 3.88
CA LYS A 85 24.39 -3.87 5.15
C LYS A 85 23.24 -2.89 4.93
N ILE A 86 23.25 -2.12 3.84
CA ILE A 86 22.26 -1.07 3.56
C ILE A 86 21.01 -1.61 2.82
N LEU A 87 21.15 -2.64 1.99
CA LEU A 87 20.04 -3.16 1.18
C LEU A 87 18.77 -3.54 1.97
N PRO A 88 18.85 -4.20 3.15
CA PRO A 88 17.65 -4.49 3.94
C PRO A 88 16.90 -3.23 4.39
N MET A 89 17.61 -2.15 4.74
CA MET A 89 16.99 -0.85 5.04
C MET A 89 16.26 -0.26 3.83
N VAL A 90 16.84 -0.41 2.62
CA VAL A 90 16.17 0.03 1.38
C VAL A 90 14.91 -0.80 1.12
N ALA A 91 14.94 -2.11 1.41
CA ALA A 91 13.73 -2.94 1.34
C ALA A 91 12.66 -2.47 2.32
N ALA A 92 13.03 -2.16 3.57
CA ALA A 92 12.12 -1.62 4.59
C ALA A 92 11.47 -0.31 4.15
N TYR A 93 12.23 0.57 3.50
CA TYR A 93 11.69 1.79 2.89
C TYR A 93 10.63 1.48 1.82
N PHE A 94 10.87 0.54 0.91
CA PHE A 94 9.88 0.15 -0.11
C PHE A 94 8.64 -0.50 0.51
N ILE A 95 8.79 -1.26 1.61
CA ILE A 95 7.66 -1.81 2.36
C ILE A 95 6.81 -0.67 2.96
N TYR A 96 7.46 0.29 3.62
CA TYR A 96 6.79 1.47 4.16
C TYR A 96 6.04 2.25 3.07
N ASP A 97 6.70 2.52 1.96
CA ASP A 97 6.14 3.26 0.82
C ASP A 97 4.91 2.53 0.24
N LEU A 98 4.98 1.21 0.10
CA LEU A 98 3.87 0.37 -0.35
C LEU A 98 2.68 0.43 0.61
N VAL A 99 2.92 0.45 1.93
CA VAL A 99 1.87 0.61 2.95
C VAL A 99 1.23 2.00 2.87
N VAL A 100 2.03 3.06 2.71
CA VAL A 100 1.53 4.44 2.53
C VAL A 100 0.66 4.55 1.29
N HIS A 101 1.12 4.01 0.16
CA HIS A 101 0.35 3.98 -1.07
C HIS A 101 -0.92 3.13 -0.96
N GLY A 102 -0.85 1.99 -0.25
CA GLY A 102 -2.03 1.19 0.09
C GLY A 102 -3.06 2.01 0.86
N PHE A 103 -2.65 2.72 1.92
CA PHE A 103 -3.55 3.57 2.71
C PHE A 103 -4.18 4.69 1.87
N ARG A 104 -3.38 5.39 1.06
CA ARG A 104 -3.87 6.44 0.13
C ARG A 104 -4.86 5.88 -0.89
N PHE A 105 -4.61 4.67 -1.39
CA PHE A 105 -5.52 3.96 -2.28
C PHE A 105 -6.86 3.69 -1.59
N TYR A 106 -6.83 3.12 -0.38
CA TYR A 106 -8.04 2.88 0.41
C TYR A 106 -8.85 4.15 0.65
N TYR A 107 -8.20 5.28 0.95
CA TYR A 107 -8.89 6.54 1.15
C TYR A 107 -9.54 7.09 -0.11
N THR A 108 -8.74 7.21 -1.18
CA THR A 108 -9.21 7.73 -2.47
C THR A 108 -10.36 6.88 -2.98
N ARG A 109 -10.26 5.56 -2.81
CA ARG A 109 -11.33 4.62 -3.11
C ARG A 109 -12.60 4.85 -2.29
N ALA A 110 -12.49 5.12 -0.99
CA ALA A 110 -13.66 5.35 -0.15
C ALA A 110 -14.45 6.58 -0.62
N VAL A 111 -13.74 7.64 -1.04
CA VAL A 111 -14.34 8.85 -1.62
C VAL A 111 -15.02 8.57 -2.95
N VAL A 112 -14.33 7.85 -3.87
CA VAL A 112 -14.92 7.45 -5.17
C VAL A 112 -16.17 6.59 -4.96
N SER A 113 -16.13 5.64 -4.03
CA SER A 113 -17.28 4.79 -3.72
C SER A 113 -18.46 5.58 -3.17
N GLU A 114 -18.23 6.68 -2.46
CA GLU A 114 -19.30 7.53 -1.92
C GLU A 114 -19.94 8.38 -3.03
N ILE A 115 -19.12 8.91 -3.93
CA ILE A 115 -19.58 9.60 -5.15
C ILE A 115 -20.41 8.64 -6.00
N ASP A 116 -19.88 7.45 -6.30
CA ASP A 116 -20.60 6.43 -7.09
C ASP A 116 -21.94 6.06 -6.44
N ARG A 117 -22.03 6.01 -5.10
CA ARG A 117 -23.28 5.73 -4.39
C ARG A 117 -24.32 6.82 -4.65
N ILE A 118 -23.93 8.09 -4.53
CA ILE A 118 -24.81 9.26 -4.74
C ILE A 118 -25.31 9.30 -6.19
N TYR A 119 -24.44 9.02 -7.17
CA TYR A 119 -24.77 9.07 -8.61
C TYR A 119 -25.21 7.73 -9.20
N SER A 120 -25.40 6.69 -8.38
CA SER A 120 -25.66 5.32 -8.81
C SER A 120 -26.91 5.18 -9.69
N SER A 121 -27.96 5.97 -9.43
CA SER A 121 -29.19 6.01 -10.22
C SER A 121 -28.97 6.51 -11.64
N GLN A 122 -28.15 7.57 -11.79
CA GLN A 122 -27.82 8.16 -13.08
C GLN A 122 -26.85 7.28 -13.88
N LEU A 123 -25.87 6.68 -13.21
CA LEU A 123 -24.91 5.73 -13.81
C LEU A 123 -25.61 4.45 -14.30
N SER A 124 -26.58 3.95 -13.53
CA SER A 124 -27.35 2.76 -13.88
C SER A 124 -28.31 3.02 -15.06
N ALA A 125 -28.92 4.21 -15.10
CA ALA A 125 -29.79 4.62 -16.21
C ALA A 125 -29.04 4.63 -17.57
N HIS A 126 -27.74 4.95 -17.57
CA HIS A 126 -26.92 5.01 -18.78
C HIS A 126 -26.05 3.77 -19.00
N ARG A 127 -26.20 2.71 -18.21
CA ARG A 127 -25.38 1.47 -18.26
C ARG A 127 -23.86 1.71 -18.09
N LEU A 128 -23.46 2.80 -17.44
CA LEU A 128 -22.06 3.20 -17.24
C LEU A 128 -21.44 2.61 -15.97
N THR A 129 -22.17 1.75 -15.25
CA THR A 129 -21.73 1.12 -13.99
C THR A 129 -20.43 0.34 -14.10
N ARG A 130 -20.06 -0.15 -15.30
CA ARG A 130 -18.78 -0.85 -15.52
C ARG A 130 -17.57 0.07 -15.71
N ILE A 131 -17.79 1.32 -16.10
CA ILE A 131 -16.72 2.31 -16.34
C ILE A 131 -16.29 2.96 -15.01
N SER A 132 -17.18 2.97 -14.01
CA SER A 132 -16.88 3.52 -12.69
C SER A 132 -16.09 2.60 -11.77
N TYR A 133 -15.74 1.38 -12.18
CA TYR A 133 -14.87 0.51 -11.38
C TYR A 133 -13.43 1.01 -11.46
N PRO A 134 -12.84 1.55 -10.39
CA PRO A 134 -11.43 1.85 -10.43
C PRO A 134 -10.65 0.56 -10.45
N ILE A 135 -9.54 0.63 -11.18
CA ILE A 135 -8.58 -0.45 -11.35
C ILE A 135 -8.09 -0.86 -9.95
N ALA A 136 -8.44 -2.08 -9.54
CA ALA A 136 -7.94 -2.62 -8.29
C ALA A 136 -6.44 -2.90 -8.44
N PRO A 137 -5.59 -2.40 -7.53
CA PRO A 137 -4.16 -2.73 -7.54
C PRO A 137 -4.00 -4.23 -7.35
N SER A 138 -3.12 -4.83 -8.15
CA SER A 138 -2.94 -6.29 -8.25
C SER A 138 -2.66 -6.96 -6.91
N LEU A 139 -2.02 -6.25 -5.98
CA LEU A 139 -1.69 -6.72 -4.62
C LEU A 139 -2.88 -6.79 -3.67
N PHE A 140 -3.84 -5.88 -3.83
CA PHE A 140 -4.95 -5.76 -2.88
C PHE A 140 -6.18 -6.53 -3.36
N GLY A 141 -6.14 -7.08 -4.58
CA GLY A 141 -7.23 -7.81 -5.20
C GLY A 141 -8.50 -6.95 -5.35
N PRO A 142 -9.57 -7.52 -5.92
CA PRO A 142 -10.86 -6.85 -5.91
C PRO A 142 -11.38 -6.85 -4.47
N LEU A 143 -11.09 -5.80 -3.67
CA LEU A 143 -11.92 -5.56 -2.49
C LEU A 143 -13.36 -5.43 -2.99
N ALA A 144 -14.28 -6.00 -2.22
CA ALA A 144 -15.70 -6.07 -2.52
C ALA A 144 -16.30 -4.68 -2.78
N TRP A 145 -16.22 -4.19 -4.02
CA TRP A 145 -17.11 -3.15 -4.53
C TRP A 145 -18.54 -3.69 -4.65
N TYR A 146 -18.66 -5.02 -4.66
CA TYR A 146 -19.90 -5.75 -4.77
C TYR A 146 -19.77 -7.02 -3.92
N GLN A 147 -20.66 -7.20 -2.94
CA GLN A 147 -20.90 -8.52 -2.37
C GLN A 147 -21.67 -9.31 -3.41
N SER A 148 -20.96 -10.13 -4.19
CA SER A 148 -21.63 -11.03 -5.12
C SER A 148 -22.41 -12.06 -4.33
N LYS A 149 -23.67 -12.31 -4.73
CA LYS A 149 -24.48 -13.42 -4.19
C LYS A 149 -23.99 -14.80 -4.67
N SER A 150 -22.94 -14.84 -5.48
CA SER A 150 -22.33 -16.10 -5.95
C SER A 150 -21.72 -16.87 -4.79
N SER A 151 -21.93 -18.19 -4.78
CA SER A 151 -21.31 -19.13 -3.83
C SER A 151 -19.79 -19.15 -3.88
N MET A 152 -19.18 -18.70 -4.99
CA MET A 152 -17.71 -18.60 -5.13
C MET A 152 -17.13 -17.35 -4.45
N PHE A 153 -17.96 -16.35 -4.16
CA PHE A 153 -17.52 -15.10 -3.56
C PHE A 153 -16.82 -15.24 -2.20
N PRO A 154 -17.31 -16.03 -1.22
CA PRO A 154 -16.61 -16.22 0.06
C PRO A 154 -15.24 -16.89 -0.09
N ILE A 155 -15.08 -17.80 -1.06
CA ILE A 155 -13.80 -18.47 -1.36
C ILE A 155 -12.79 -17.46 -1.88
N VAL A 156 -13.20 -16.64 -2.87
CA VAL A 156 -12.37 -15.57 -3.42
C VAL A 156 -12.03 -14.53 -2.34
N ALA A 157 -12.96 -14.21 -1.44
CA ALA A 157 -12.72 -13.30 -0.33
C ALA A 157 -11.67 -13.88 0.65
N ALA A 158 -11.78 -15.15 1.03
CA ALA A 158 -10.83 -15.82 1.90
C ALA A 158 -9.42 -15.88 1.27
N PHE A 159 -9.33 -16.24 -0.01
CA PHE A 159 -8.05 -16.27 -0.74
C PHE A 159 -7.39 -14.88 -0.78
N ASN A 160 -8.17 -13.81 -1.01
CA ASN A 160 -7.66 -12.45 -0.96
C ASN A 160 -7.16 -12.05 0.43
N VAL A 161 -7.79 -12.51 1.52
CA VAL A 161 -7.30 -12.25 2.89
C VAL A 161 -5.95 -12.93 3.10
N VAL A 162 -5.82 -14.18 2.69
CA VAL A 162 -4.54 -14.93 2.80
C VAL A 162 -3.45 -14.27 1.97
N LEU A 163 -3.72 -13.91 0.72
CA LEU A 163 -2.76 -13.21 -0.13
C LEU A 163 -2.32 -11.87 0.47
N ARG A 164 -3.25 -11.12 1.08
CA ARG A 164 -2.90 -9.86 1.76
C ARG A 164 -2.06 -10.08 3.00
N ALA A 165 -2.40 -11.06 3.83
CA ALA A 165 -1.60 -11.41 4.99
C ALA A 165 -0.20 -11.84 4.55
N GLY A 166 -0.09 -12.69 3.53
CA GLY A 166 1.19 -13.12 2.96
C GLY A 166 2.01 -11.95 2.40
N THR A 167 1.40 -11.08 1.60
CA THR A 167 2.11 -9.92 1.02
C THR A 167 2.61 -8.91 2.05
N VAL A 168 1.99 -8.84 3.23
CA VAL A 168 2.47 -8.01 4.36
C VAL A 168 3.50 -8.74 5.21
N LEU A 169 3.30 -10.03 5.50
CA LEU A 169 4.17 -10.79 6.39
C LEU A 169 5.48 -11.24 5.73
N THR A 170 5.43 -11.62 4.44
CA THR A 170 6.61 -12.14 3.72
C THR A 170 7.77 -11.15 3.72
N PRO A 171 7.59 -9.85 3.39
CA PRO A 171 8.69 -8.89 3.41
C PRO A 171 9.30 -8.70 4.80
N LEU A 172 8.48 -8.71 5.87
CA LEU A 172 8.94 -8.59 7.25
C LEU A 172 9.79 -9.79 7.69
N LEU A 173 9.33 -11.01 7.36
CA LEU A 173 10.08 -12.23 7.67
C LEU A 173 11.40 -12.30 6.90
N LEU A 174 11.39 -11.87 5.64
CA LEU A 174 12.58 -11.80 4.80
C LEU A 174 13.62 -10.82 5.35
N GLU A 175 13.17 -9.65 5.80
CA GLU A 175 14.03 -8.62 6.39
C GLU A 175 14.66 -9.09 7.72
N LEU A 176 13.86 -9.72 8.58
CA LEU A 176 14.35 -10.32 9.82
C LEU A 176 15.42 -11.40 9.54
N TRP A 177 15.16 -12.24 8.54
CA TRP A 177 16.12 -13.26 8.11
C TRP A 177 17.43 -12.64 7.59
N TRP A 178 17.37 -11.57 6.79
CA TRP A 178 18.55 -10.85 6.30
C TRP A 178 19.38 -10.26 7.43
N TYR A 179 18.79 -9.53 8.37
CA TYR A 179 19.54 -8.97 9.49
C TYR A 179 20.14 -10.06 10.36
N THR A 180 19.42 -11.16 10.62
CA THR A 180 19.96 -12.31 11.36
C THR A 180 21.23 -12.85 10.68
N LYS A 181 21.21 -13.00 9.35
CA LYS A 181 22.38 -13.44 8.59
C LYS A 181 23.52 -12.42 8.61
N LEU A 182 23.21 -11.13 8.50
CA LEU A 182 24.22 -10.06 8.53
C LEU A 182 24.91 -9.96 9.90
N PHE A 183 24.15 -10.04 11.01
CA PHE A 183 24.73 -10.04 12.35
C PHE A 183 25.63 -11.26 12.59
N ASN A 184 25.25 -12.43 12.07
CA ASN A 184 26.10 -13.62 12.13
C ASN A 184 27.37 -13.49 11.27
N THR A 185 27.36 -12.66 10.23
CA THR A 185 28.49 -12.52 9.29
C THR A 185 29.45 -11.41 9.68
N PHE A 186 28.94 -10.26 10.11
CA PHE A 186 29.74 -9.06 10.41
C PHE A 186 29.94 -8.81 11.91
N GLY A 187 29.22 -9.54 12.77
CA GLY A 187 29.29 -9.39 14.23
C GLY A 187 28.38 -8.29 14.76
N LEU A 188 28.25 -8.25 16.10
CA LEU A 188 27.44 -7.26 16.82
C LEU A 188 28.15 -5.92 17.01
N ASP A 189 29.45 -5.84 16.71
CA ASP A 189 30.26 -4.63 16.92
C ASP A 189 30.14 -3.64 15.74
N ASP A 190 29.48 -4.03 14.65
CA ASP A 190 29.35 -3.23 13.45
C ASP A 190 28.30 -2.12 13.61
N VAL A 191 28.77 -0.88 13.81
CA VAL A 191 27.93 0.31 13.97
C VAL A 191 27.02 0.54 12.77
N LEU A 192 27.49 0.30 11.54
CA LEU A 192 26.69 0.54 10.34
C LEU A 192 25.50 -0.42 10.27
N LEU A 193 25.70 -1.66 10.70
CA LEU A 193 24.64 -2.66 10.76
C LEU A 193 23.55 -2.26 11.77
N TRP A 194 23.94 -1.71 12.92
CA TRP A 194 22.99 -1.17 13.92
C TRP A 194 22.23 0.06 13.43
N VAL A 195 22.89 0.98 12.72
CA VAL A 195 22.23 2.15 12.13
C VAL A 195 21.21 1.69 11.08
N SER A 196 21.61 0.78 10.20
CA SER A 196 20.75 0.21 9.17
C SER A 196 19.53 -0.49 9.78
N SER A 197 19.75 -1.37 10.77
CA SER A 197 18.67 -2.11 11.45
C SER A 197 17.71 -1.19 12.21
N SER A 198 18.22 -0.13 12.85
CA SER A 198 17.41 0.86 13.57
C SER A 198 16.52 1.65 12.62
N LEU A 199 17.05 2.09 11.48
CA LEU A 199 16.28 2.79 10.45
C LEU A 199 15.23 1.87 9.81
N SER A 200 15.59 0.62 9.52
CA SER A 200 14.68 -0.44 9.09
C SER A 200 13.50 -0.60 10.05
N ALA A 201 13.81 -0.77 11.34
CA ALA A 201 12.82 -0.94 12.38
C ALA A 201 11.90 0.28 12.49
N ALA A 202 12.43 1.50 12.31
CA ALA A 202 11.62 2.71 12.27
C ALA A 202 10.62 2.68 11.10
N PHE A 203 11.06 2.35 9.87
CA PHE A 203 10.16 2.25 8.71
C PHE A 203 9.06 1.21 8.93
N ILE A 204 9.40 0.03 9.46
CA ILE A 204 8.42 -1.01 9.80
C ILE A 204 7.45 -0.52 10.88
N ALA A 205 7.94 0.14 11.93
CA ALA A 205 7.11 0.66 13.01
C ALA A 205 6.11 1.71 12.49
N PHE A 206 6.55 2.64 11.65
CA PHE A 206 5.66 3.61 11.01
C PHE A 206 4.62 2.94 10.10
N ALA A 207 5.04 1.92 9.33
CA ALA A 207 4.12 1.14 8.52
C ALA A 207 3.06 0.42 9.39
N ALA A 208 3.48 -0.16 10.51
CA ALA A 208 2.58 -0.83 11.46
C ALA A 208 1.57 0.15 12.08
N VAL A 209 2.00 1.35 12.47
CA VAL A 209 1.11 2.40 12.98
C VAL A 209 0.04 2.76 11.94
N LEU A 210 0.43 2.94 10.67
CA LEU A 210 -0.51 3.22 9.59
C LEU A 210 -1.52 2.08 9.35
N VAL A 211 -1.07 0.83 9.47
CA VAL A 211 -1.96 -0.34 9.37
C VAL A 211 -2.94 -0.38 10.54
N VAL A 212 -2.47 -0.18 11.78
CA VAL A 212 -3.33 -0.15 12.98
C VAL A 212 -4.36 0.96 12.89
N GLU A 213 -3.95 2.17 12.50
CA GLU A 213 -4.86 3.29 12.22
C GLU A 213 -5.90 2.93 11.16
N GLY A 214 -5.46 2.30 10.06
CA GLY A 214 -6.36 1.84 9.00
C GLY A 214 -7.37 0.80 9.45
N VAL A 215 -6.95 -0.16 10.27
CA VAL A 215 -7.83 -1.19 10.84
C VAL A 215 -8.82 -0.56 11.82
N LYS A 216 -8.37 0.29 12.74
CA LYS A 216 -9.23 0.98 13.72
C LYS A 216 -10.32 1.78 13.01
N ARG A 217 -9.96 2.56 11.98
CA ARG A 217 -10.92 3.31 11.16
C ARG A 217 -11.87 2.40 10.38
N GLY A 218 -11.39 1.25 9.90
CA GLY A 218 -12.21 0.24 9.22
C GLY A 218 -13.22 -0.45 10.14
N VAL A 219 -12.86 -0.69 11.41
CA VAL A 219 -13.74 -1.29 12.43
C VAL A 219 -14.87 -0.32 12.82
N LEU A 220 -14.52 0.94 13.12
CA LEU A 220 -15.50 1.99 13.43
C LEU A 220 -16.54 2.18 12.31
N ARG A 221 -16.14 1.99 11.04
CA ARG A 221 -17.05 2.04 9.89
C ARG A 221 -18.10 0.91 9.91
N ARG A 222 -17.73 -0.30 10.32
CA ARG A 222 -18.69 -1.41 10.41
C ARG A 222 -19.73 -1.11 11.49
N GLU A 223 -19.30 -0.65 12.66
CA GLU A 223 -20.19 -0.37 13.80
C GLU A 223 -21.22 0.71 13.46
N ASN A 224 -20.79 1.83 12.89
CA ASN A 224 -21.70 2.91 12.47
C ASN A 224 -22.67 2.48 11.35
N PHE A 225 -22.26 1.58 10.46
CA PHE A 225 -23.14 1.05 9.42
C PHE A 225 -24.23 0.11 9.98
N PHE A 226 -23.93 -0.60 11.07
CA PHE A 226 -24.91 -1.47 11.74
C PHE A 226 -25.84 -0.70 12.69
N GLN A 227 -25.43 0.45 13.22
CA GLN A 227 -26.28 1.29 14.07
C GLN A 227 -27.23 2.22 13.29
N GLY A 228 -26.93 2.51 12.03
CA GLY A 228 -27.76 3.36 11.15
C GLY A 228 -28.86 2.62 10.37
N ARG A 229 -29.25 1.41 10.78
CA ARG A 229 -30.36 0.64 10.22
C ARG A 229 -31.39 0.29 11.28
#